data_AF-A0A938R6Q4-F1
#
_entry.id   AF-A0A938R6Q4-F1
#
_cell.length_a   1.000
_cell.length_b   1.000
_cell.length_c   1.000
_cell.angle_alpha   90.00
_cell.angle_beta   90.00
_cell.angle_gamma   90.00
#
_symmetry.space_group_name_H-M   'P 1'
#
loop_
_entity.id
_entity.type
_entity.pdbx_description
1 polymer ?
#
loop_
_entity_poly.entity_id
_entity_poly.type
_entity_poly.pdbx_seq_one_letter_code
_entity_poly.pdbx_strand_id
1 'polypeptide(L)'
;MNCFRVAAVLAVMLMCGFSQSVAANPQFSVHEVNLEKPLEAKGPVTLDAGGGVKLQFAAAESTAGLPMRKLTVLDGENPVKQFVDEALYLSYARVDFGAAVYWVLGLFTGGAHCCGEYEFFCRPGPGQPLQYLGKTPGHNGEPQKLAQAFMTQETHLYFRDMDNRFDYFHESHAGCMLVNFPDRYHRLTPTSLTVANTAFKDRYLAQLPEVEQEIARALKTRKGKPPAILKQEHGADFDSFYFSDDLGQLLVKRAILLLYAREEARAWQELEAGVKKHYRSTRWLPELKQDIRDQLASAPY
;
A
#
# COMPACT_ATOMS: atom_id res chain seq x y z
N MET A 1 -61.61 50.86 -26.99
CA MET A 1 -61.44 49.49 -26.47
C MET A 1 -60.38 48.79 -27.30
N ASN A 2 -59.46 48.09 -26.61
CA ASN A 2 -58.37 47.23 -27.12
C ASN A 2 -57.18 47.98 -27.76
N CYS A 3 -56.08 48.25 -27.05
CA CYS A 3 -55.00 47.33 -26.61
C CYS A 3 -54.22 46.73 -27.80
N PHE A 4 -52.99 47.19 -28.03
CA PHE A 4 -51.75 46.39 -27.92
C PHE A 4 -50.54 47.26 -28.27
N ARG A 5 -49.71 47.54 -27.26
CA ARG A 5 -48.33 48.05 -27.40
C ARG A 5 -47.42 46.84 -27.60
N VAL A 6 -46.64 46.80 -28.67
CA VAL A 6 -45.55 45.84 -28.84
C VAL A 6 -44.27 46.53 -28.35
N ALA A 7 -43.78 46.09 -27.20
CA ALA A 7 -42.44 46.44 -26.71
C ALA A 7 -41.48 45.30 -27.10
N ALA A 8 -40.48 45.62 -27.92
CA ALA A 8 -39.37 44.72 -28.19
C ALA A 8 -38.39 44.76 -27.01
N VAL A 9 -38.31 43.65 -26.27
CA VAL A 9 -37.29 43.45 -25.23
C VAL A 9 -36.06 42.84 -25.90
N LEU A 10 -34.97 43.61 -25.92
CA LEU A 10 -33.65 43.16 -26.35
C LEU A 10 -33.04 42.32 -25.20
N ALA A 11 -33.05 40.99 -25.33
CA ALA A 11 -32.37 40.10 -24.39
C ALA A 11 -30.88 40.02 -24.77
N VAL A 12 -30.03 40.70 -24.00
CA VAL A 12 -28.57 40.52 -24.04
C VAL A 12 -28.26 39.23 -23.29
N MET A 13 -28.00 38.13 -24.01
CA MET A 13 -27.37 36.95 -23.43
C MET A 13 -25.90 37.25 -23.15
N LEU A 14 -25.56 37.57 -21.90
CA LEU A 14 -24.21 37.41 -21.40
C LEU A 14 -23.89 35.91 -21.36
N MET A 15 -23.12 35.44 -22.35
CA MET A 15 -22.44 34.15 -22.24
C MET A 15 -21.31 34.30 -21.22
N CYS A 16 -21.59 33.93 -19.97
CA CYS A 16 -20.54 33.57 -19.02
C CYS A 16 -19.87 32.29 -19.53
N GLY A 17 -18.80 32.46 -20.31
CA GLY A 17 -17.89 31.37 -20.62
C GLY A 17 -17.27 30.88 -19.32
N PHE A 18 -17.77 29.76 -18.80
CA PHE A 18 -17.03 28.96 -17.84
C PHE A 18 -15.83 28.38 -18.59
N SER A 19 -14.70 29.08 -18.54
CA SER A 19 -13.40 28.50 -18.83
C SER A 19 -13.20 27.39 -17.80
N GLN A 20 -13.45 26.14 -18.19
CA GLN A 20 -12.90 25.00 -17.46
C GLN A 20 -11.39 25.14 -17.58
N SER A 21 -10.76 25.77 -16.58
CA SER A 21 -9.32 25.68 -16.42
C SER A 21 -9.05 24.20 -16.20
N VAL A 22 -8.47 23.54 -17.20
CA VAL A 22 -7.82 22.25 -17.00
C VAL A 22 -6.76 22.53 -15.95
N ALA A 23 -7.02 22.15 -14.69
CA ALA A 23 -6.07 22.35 -13.61
C ALA A 23 -4.78 21.66 -14.04
N ALA A 24 -3.72 22.44 -14.22
CA ALA A 24 -2.42 21.89 -14.55
C ALA A 24 -2.07 20.85 -13.48
N ASN A 25 -1.62 19.66 -13.90
CA ASN A 25 -1.16 18.65 -12.96
C ASN A 25 -0.12 19.30 -12.04
N PRO A 26 -0.28 19.19 -10.70
CA PRO A 26 0.67 19.77 -9.78
C PRO A 26 2.08 19.25 -10.09
N GLN A 27 3.06 20.15 -10.07
CA GLN A 27 4.45 19.79 -10.24
C GLN A 27 4.81 18.73 -9.18
N PHE A 28 5.36 17.61 -9.66
CA PHE A 28 5.74 16.45 -8.86
C PHE A 28 7.22 16.17 -9.06
N SER A 29 7.99 16.13 -7.97
CA SER A 29 9.39 15.70 -8.00
C SER A 29 9.74 14.92 -6.74
N VAL A 30 10.54 13.87 -6.91
CA VAL A 30 11.08 13.08 -5.79
C VAL A 30 12.60 13.22 -5.77
N HIS A 31 13.14 13.59 -4.62
CA HIS A 31 14.57 13.59 -4.34
C HIS A 31 14.86 12.58 -3.23
N GLU A 32 15.38 11.41 -3.61
CA GLU A 32 15.73 10.31 -2.70
C GLU A 32 17.21 10.37 -2.30
N VAL A 33 17.50 10.06 -1.04
CA VAL A 33 18.84 9.99 -0.46
C VAL A 33 19.01 8.64 0.23
N ASN A 34 20.05 7.91 -0.16
CA ASN A 34 20.49 6.70 0.53
C ASN A 34 21.16 7.08 1.87
N LEU A 35 20.72 6.45 2.95
CA LEU A 35 21.18 6.72 4.32
C LEU A 35 22.22 5.73 4.82
N GLU A 36 22.49 4.62 4.12
CA GLU A 36 23.42 3.59 4.57
C GLU A 36 24.80 4.18 4.82
N LYS A 37 25.37 4.84 3.81
CA LYS A 37 26.72 5.43 3.91
C LYS A 37 26.80 6.55 4.96
N PRO A 38 25.89 7.55 4.99
CA PRO A 38 25.87 8.55 6.06
C PRO A 38 25.77 7.96 7.47
N LEU A 39 25.16 6.78 7.63
CA LEU A 39 24.92 6.13 8.92
C LEU A 39 25.92 5.01 9.27
N GLU A 40 26.98 4.81 8.47
CA GLU A 40 28.08 3.89 8.81
C GLU A 40 28.86 4.34 10.06
N ALA A 41 28.92 5.65 10.32
CA ALA A 41 29.70 6.22 11.41
C ALA A 41 29.10 5.90 12.79
N LYS A 42 29.84 5.27 13.71
CA LYS A 42 29.29 4.84 15.02
C LYS A 42 28.67 5.93 15.91
N GLY A 43 29.10 7.18 15.74
CA GLY A 43 28.61 8.32 16.52
C GLY A 43 27.21 8.81 16.11
N PRO A 44 26.67 9.81 16.82
CA PRO A 44 25.44 10.48 16.40
C PRO A 44 25.66 11.20 15.07
N VAL A 45 24.61 11.26 14.24
CA VAL A 45 24.64 11.86 12.91
C VAL A 45 23.45 12.81 12.77
N THR A 46 23.69 14.02 12.28
CA THR A 46 22.61 14.96 11.92
C THR A 46 22.68 15.23 10.42
N LEU A 47 21.57 14.98 9.72
CA LEU A 47 21.44 15.23 8.28
C LEU A 47 20.45 16.36 8.03
N ASP A 48 20.78 17.25 7.10
CA ASP A 48 19.83 18.20 6.53
C ASP A 48 19.00 17.48 5.46
N ALA A 49 17.69 17.39 5.66
CA ALA A 49 16.73 16.80 4.73
C ALA A 49 16.07 17.84 3.81
N GLY A 50 16.53 19.09 3.86
CA GLY A 50 16.03 20.22 3.09
C GLY A 50 14.79 20.87 3.72
N GLY A 51 14.50 22.10 3.29
CA GLY A 51 13.33 22.84 3.78
C GLY A 51 13.34 23.13 5.28
N GLY A 52 14.50 23.13 5.93
CA GLY A 52 14.65 23.30 7.37
C GLY A 52 14.39 22.03 8.19
N VAL A 53 14.13 20.89 7.56
CA VAL A 53 13.96 19.60 8.24
C VAL A 53 15.32 18.98 8.51
N LYS A 54 15.55 18.54 9.75
CA LYS A 54 16.77 17.80 10.13
C LYS A 54 16.42 16.42 10.66
N LEU A 55 17.23 15.43 10.29
CA LEU A 55 17.16 14.07 10.81
C LEU A 55 18.33 13.86 11.76
N GLN A 56 18.05 13.79 13.07
CA GLN A 56 19.04 13.59 14.10
C GLN A 56 19.02 12.14 14.57
N PHE A 57 20.02 11.38 14.16
CA PHE A 57 20.22 9.99 14.53
C PHE A 57 21.11 9.90 15.77
N ALA A 58 20.69 9.10 16.74
CA ALA A 58 21.52 8.73 17.87
C ALA A 58 22.74 7.90 17.41
N ALA A 59 23.70 7.67 18.32
CA ALA A 59 24.76 6.70 18.09
C ALA A 59 24.17 5.32 17.80
N ALA A 60 24.84 4.54 16.95
CA ALA A 60 24.38 3.20 16.62
C ALA A 60 24.48 2.28 17.82
N GLU A 61 23.40 1.54 18.08
CA GLU A 61 23.41 0.36 18.94
C GLU A 61 23.45 -0.87 18.02
N SER A 62 24.27 -1.86 18.37
CA SER A 62 24.38 -3.08 17.58
C SER A 62 23.36 -4.10 18.06
N THR A 63 22.21 -4.14 17.41
CA THR A 63 21.18 -5.16 17.66
C THR A 63 21.22 -6.18 16.52
N ALA A 64 21.49 -7.45 16.86
CA ALA A 64 21.65 -8.55 15.89
C ALA A 64 22.65 -8.29 14.73
N GLY A 65 23.65 -7.44 14.96
CA GLY A 65 24.68 -7.10 13.96
C GLY A 65 24.27 -5.99 12.97
N LEU A 66 23.07 -5.43 13.10
CA LEU A 66 22.63 -4.27 12.32
C LEU A 66 22.86 -2.96 13.10
N PRO A 67 23.28 -1.86 12.43
CA PRO A 67 23.52 -0.58 13.07
C PRO A 67 22.21 0.19 13.31
N MET A 68 21.38 -0.36 14.20
CA MET A 68 20.07 0.19 14.55
C MET A 68 20.23 1.51 15.32
N ARG A 69 19.33 2.45 15.07
CA ARG A 69 19.39 3.81 15.66
C ARG A 69 18.04 4.31 16.07
N LYS A 70 18.03 5.20 17.07
CA LYS A 70 16.90 6.10 17.34
C LYS A 70 17.01 7.34 16.47
N LEU A 71 15.87 7.91 16.10
CA LEU A 71 15.77 9.11 15.27
C LEU A 71 14.92 10.17 15.96
N THR A 72 15.35 11.42 15.88
CA THR A 72 14.53 12.60 16.13
C THR A 72 14.43 13.42 14.84
N VAL A 73 13.21 13.69 14.39
CA VAL A 73 12.93 14.60 13.26
C VAL A 73 12.66 15.99 13.82
N LEU A 74 13.38 16.98 13.30
CA LEU A 74 13.32 18.38 13.72
C LEU A 74 12.78 19.26 12.60
N ASP A 75 12.01 20.29 12.96
CA ASP A 75 11.70 21.45 12.11
C ASP A 75 12.48 22.67 12.63
N GLY A 76 13.57 23.01 11.94
CA GLY A 76 14.61 23.89 12.45
C GLY A 76 15.32 23.24 13.63
N GLU A 77 15.08 23.79 14.83
CA GLU A 77 15.58 23.25 16.10
C GLU A 77 14.48 22.58 16.94
N ASN A 78 13.23 22.60 16.47
CA ASN A 78 12.09 22.10 17.25
C ASN A 78 11.83 20.63 16.95
N PRO A 79 11.76 19.74 17.96
CA PRO A 79 11.41 18.33 17.75
C PRO A 79 9.96 18.18 17.31
N VAL A 80 9.76 17.47 16.20
CA VAL A 80 8.46 17.11 15.65
C VAL A 80 8.08 15.69 16.06
N LYS A 81 9.03 14.75 15.96
CA LYS A 81 8.82 13.35 16.34
C LYS A 81 10.13 12.74 16.81
N GLN A 82 10.07 12.08 17.96
CA GLN A 82 11.13 11.20 18.45
C GLN A 82 10.66 9.75 18.35
N PHE A 83 11.47 8.92 17.71
CA PHE A 83 11.29 7.48 17.63
C PHE A 83 12.00 6.83 18.81
N VAL A 84 11.23 6.08 19.61
CA VAL A 84 11.74 5.40 20.81
C VAL A 84 12.39 4.07 20.46
N ASP A 85 11.84 3.40 19.46
CA ASP A 85 12.34 2.13 18.94
C ASP A 85 13.49 2.37 17.97
N GLU A 86 14.41 1.42 17.95
CA GLU A 86 15.54 1.44 17.05
C GLU A 86 15.14 0.84 15.71
N ALA A 87 15.63 1.44 14.63
CA ALA A 87 15.45 0.92 13.29
C ALA A 87 16.73 1.10 12.48
N LEU A 88 16.86 0.30 11.44
CA LEU A 88 17.83 0.52 10.38
C LEU A 88 17.19 1.44 9.34
N TYR A 89 17.65 2.68 9.26
CA TYR A 89 17.15 3.65 8.29
C TYR A 89 17.95 3.53 6.99
N LEU A 90 17.26 3.22 5.89
CA LEU A 90 17.90 2.90 4.62
C LEU A 90 17.88 4.07 3.64
N SER A 91 16.79 4.85 3.66
CA SER A 91 16.65 6.01 2.78
C SER A 91 15.67 7.03 3.34
N TYR A 92 15.73 8.24 2.81
CA TYR A 92 14.60 9.17 2.85
C TYR A 92 14.35 9.78 1.49
N ALA A 93 13.12 10.23 1.25
CA ALA A 93 12.75 10.98 0.07
C ALA A 93 12.06 12.28 0.47
N ARG A 94 12.46 13.38 -0.18
CA ARG A 94 11.70 14.62 -0.20
C ARG A 94 10.85 14.65 -1.47
N VAL A 95 9.55 14.89 -1.32
CA VAL A 95 8.59 14.91 -2.42
C VAL A 95 7.88 16.25 -2.46
N ASP A 96 8.10 17.01 -3.53
CA ASP A 96 7.37 18.24 -3.78
C ASP A 96 6.12 17.91 -4.61
N PHE A 97 4.95 18.33 -4.14
CA PHE A 97 3.67 18.11 -4.82
C PHE A 97 2.72 19.30 -4.63
N GLY A 98 2.63 20.14 -5.66
CA GLY A 98 1.89 21.39 -5.58
C GLY A 98 2.50 22.33 -4.53
N ALA A 99 1.70 22.80 -3.57
CA ALA A 99 2.20 23.64 -2.47
C ALA A 99 2.81 22.83 -1.32
N ALA A 100 2.50 21.53 -1.22
CA ALA A 100 2.93 20.69 -0.13
C ALA A 100 4.29 20.03 -0.41
N VAL A 101 5.05 19.79 0.65
CA VAL A 101 6.30 19.04 0.62
C VAL A 101 6.21 17.91 1.62
N TYR A 102 6.53 16.69 1.18
CA TYR A 102 6.51 15.50 2.01
C TYR A 102 7.93 15.00 2.25
N TRP A 103 8.16 14.43 3.43
CA TRP A 103 9.35 13.66 3.75
C TRP A 103 8.92 12.26 4.14
N VAL A 104 9.54 11.26 3.52
CA VAL A 104 9.24 9.86 3.80
C VAL A 104 10.52 9.13 4.10
N LEU A 105 10.54 8.39 5.21
CA LEU A 105 11.66 7.59 5.65
C LEU A 105 11.37 6.13 5.33
N GLY A 106 12.29 5.43 4.67
CA GLY A 106 12.26 3.98 4.52
C GLY A 106 13.12 3.35 5.61
N LEU A 107 12.50 2.54 6.47
CA LEU A 107 13.19 1.93 7.60
C LEU A 107 12.89 0.44 7.70
N PHE A 108 13.82 -0.25 8.32
CA PHE A 108 13.80 -1.68 8.55
C PHE A 108 13.82 -1.93 10.06
N THR A 109 12.74 -2.48 10.60
CA THR A 109 12.57 -2.62 12.06
C THR A 109 13.27 -3.86 12.64
N GLY A 110 13.65 -4.82 11.79
CA GLY A 110 14.24 -6.08 12.24
C GLY A 110 13.20 -7.03 12.86
N GLY A 111 13.39 -8.34 12.68
CA GLY A 111 12.47 -9.38 13.15
C GLY A 111 12.63 -10.68 12.38
N ALA A 112 11.89 -11.73 12.74
CA ALA A 112 11.97 -13.04 12.07
C ALA A 112 11.69 -12.97 10.56
N HIS A 113 10.92 -11.95 10.13
CA HIS A 113 10.50 -11.75 8.75
C HIS A 113 10.76 -10.33 8.23
N CYS A 114 11.56 -9.56 8.98
CA CYS A 114 12.25 -8.37 8.48
C CYS A 114 11.29 -7.32 7.86
N CYS A 115 10.60 -6.53 8.67
CA CYS A 115 9.55 -5.62 8.16
C CYS A 115 10.11 -4.30 7.64
N GLY A 116 9.89 -4.02 6.35
CA GLY A 116 10.06 -2.70 5.77
C GLY A 116 8.87 -1.82 6.16
N GLU A 117 9.12 -0.65 6.72
CA GLU A 117 8.11 0.32 7.14
C GLU A 117 8.45 1.71 6.59
N TYR A 118 7.43 2.57 6.53
CA TYR A 118 7.58 3.95 6.04
C TYR A 118 6.93 4.96 6.97
N GLU A 119 7.67 6.02 7.28
CA GLU A 119 7.24 7.11 8.16
C GLU A 119 7.04 8.39 7.35
N PHE A 120 5.90 9.06 7.51
CA PHE A 120 5.49 10.18 6.66
C PHE A 120 5.41 11.48 7.44
N PHE A 121 5.98 12.52 6.86
CA PHE A 121 5.88 13.90 7.33
C PHE A 121 5.44 14.80 6.18
N CYS A 122 4.78 15.90 6.50
CA CYS A 122 4.33 16.88 5.52
C CYS A 122 4.44 18.30 6.05
N ARG A 123 4.87 19.19 5.17
CA ARG A 123 4.65 20.63 5.28
C ARG A 123 3.57 21.03 4.26
N PRO A 124 2.37 21.44 4.71
CA PRO A 124 1.26 21.78 3.80
C PRO A 124 1.54 22.93 2.84
N GLY A 125 2.43 23.84 3.20
CA GLY A 125 2.77 25.01 2.39
C GLY A 125 3.85 25.89 3.03
N PRO A 126 4.28 26.96 2.33
CA PRO A 126 5.26 27.90 2.84
C PRO A 126 4.84 28.49 4.20
N GLY A 127 5.77 28.50 5.15
CA GLY A 127 5.53 29.03 6.49
C GLY A 127 4.64 28.16 7.40
N GLN A 128 4.14 27.02 6.92
CA GLN A 128 3.41 26.07 7.76
C GLN A 128 4.39 25.14 8.49
N PRO A 129 4.06 24.70 9.72
CA PRO A 129 4.90 23.77 10.46
C PRO A 129 4.93 22.39 9.81
N LEU A 130 6.04 21.66 10.00
CA LEU A 130 6.12 20.25 9.67
C LEU A 130 5.18 19.43 10.58
N GLN A 131 4.47 18.48 9.99
CA GLN A 131 3.54 17.59 10.68
C GLN A 131 3.91 16.13 10.42
N TYR A 132 3.75 15.27 11.43
CA TYR A 132 3.81 13.83 11.25
C TYR A 132 2.45 13.30 10.79
N LEU A 133 2.44 12.56 9.68
CA LEU A 133 1.21 12.03 9.06
C LEU A 133 0.88 10.61 9.49
N GLY A 134 1.85 9.88 10.07
CA GLY A 134 1.71 8.47 10.42
C GLY A 134 2.67 7.58 9.65
N LYS A 135 2.41 6.28 9.73
CA LYS A 135 3.21 5.23 9.09
C LYS A 135 2.36 4.25 8.30
N THR A 136 2.98 3.52 7.38
CA THR A 136 2.32 2.35 6.79
C THR A 136 2.38 1.15 7.76
N PRO A 137 1.52 0.13 7.58
CA PRO A 137 1.62 -1.12 8.33
C PRO A 137 2.92 -1.91 8.08
N GLY A 138 3.65 -1.56 7.01
CA GLY A 138 4.83 -2.25 6.56
C GLY A 138 4.55 -3.55 5.83
N HIS A 139 5.60 -4.12 5.26
CA HIS A 139 5.57 -5.36 4.48
C HIS A 139 6.79 -6.22 4.81
N ASN A 140 6.74 -7.52 4.47
CA ASN A 140 7.87 -8.41 4.73
C ASN A 140 9.01 -8.20 3.74
N GLY A 141 10.23 -8.11 4.24
CA GLY A 141 11.42 -7.78 3.45
C GLY A 141 11.77 -6.29 3.50
N GLU A 142 12.83 -5.92 2.79
CA GLU A 142 13.35 -4.56 2.82
C GLU A 142 12.36 -3.55 2.22
N PRO A 143 12.37 -2.29 2.70
CA PRO A 143 11.73 -1.16 2.03
C PRO A 143 12.09 -1.10 0.54
N GLN A 144 11.08 -0.97 -0.32
CA GLN A 144 11.28 -0.65 -1.73
C GLN A 144 11.88 0.77 -1.87
N LYS A 145 12.51 1.01 -3.02
CA LYS A 145 13.06 2.33 -3.37
C LYS A 145 11.95 3.38 -3.36
N LEU A 146 12.15 4.45 -2.58
CA LEU A 146 11.10 5.44 -2.34
C LEU A 146 10.67 6.14 -3.62
N ALA A 147 11.61 6.47 -4.53
CA ALA A 147 11.29 7.12 -5.79
C ALA A 147 10.39 6.27 -6.72
N GLN A 148 10.36 4.96 -6.55
CA GLN A 148 9.50 4.05 -7.32
C GLN A 148 8.13 3.82 -6.66
N ALA A 149 8.03 4.11 -5.36
CA ALA A 149 6.80 3.94 -4.59
C ALA A 149 5.81 5.08 -4.81
N PHE A 150 6.29 6.29 -5.10
CA PHE A 150 5.43 7.44 -5.36
C PHE A 150 4.84 7.42 -6.76
N MET A 151 3.57 7.78 -6.85
CA MET A 151 2.89 7.98 -8.12
C MET A 151 1.81 9.04 -7.99
N THR A 152 1.46 9.61 -9.13
CA THR A 152 0.32 10.51 -9.26
C THR A 152 -0.79 9.79 -9.99
N GLN A 153 -2.02 9.99 -9.53
CA GLN A 153 -3.21 9.60 -10.28
C GLN A 153 -4.22 10.73 -10.17
N GLU A 154 -4.68 11.18 -11.35
CA GLU A 154 -5.44 12.43 -11.47
C GLU A 154 -4.67 13.60 -10.84
N THR A 155 -5.24 14.25 -9.83
CA THR A 155 -4.65 15.38 -9.11
C THR A 155 -4.14 15.00 -7.72
N HIS A 156 -3.94 13.71 -7.46
CA HIS A 156 -3.59 13.21 -6.13
C HIS A 156 -2.24 12.48 -6.11
N LEU A 157 -1.53 12.63 -4.99
CA LEU A 157 -0.29 11.92 -4.71
C LEU A 157 -0.60 10.63 -3.94
N TYR A 158 0.02 9.55 -4.37
CA TYR A 158 -0.07 8.25 -3.74
C TYR A 158 1.31 7.67 -3.46
N PHE A 159 1.36 6.85 -2.42
CA PHE A 159 2.48 5.99 -2.10
C PHE A 159 1.99 4.55 -2.19
N ARG A 160 2.62 3.76 -3.06
CA ARG A 160 2.40 2.32 -3.13
C ARG A 160 3.19 1.65 -2.01
N ASP A 161 2.58 0.69 -1.34
CA ASP A 161 3.18 -0.26 -0.40
C ASP A 161 2.68 -1.67 -0.74
N MET A 162 3.06 -2.70 0.02
CA MET A 162 2.57 -4.07 -0.16
C MET A 162 1.73 -4.52 1.04
N ASP A 163 0.72 -5.35 0.81
CA ASP A 163 -0.09 -5.93 1.87
C ASP A 163 0.51 -7.25 2.36
N ASN A 164 0.93 -7.33 3.61
CA ASN A 164 1.53 -8.52 4.21
C ASN A 164 0.57 -9.40 5.01
N ARG A 165 -0.73 -9.08 5.01
CA ARG A 165 -1.73 -9.83 5.81
C ARG A 165 -1.88 -11.29 5.40
N PHE A 166 -1.44 -11.64 4.19
CA PHE A 166 -1.58 -12.99 3.65
C PHE A 166 -0.28 -13.80 3.62
N ASP A 167 0.81 -13.30 4.21
CA ASP A 167 2.14 -13.90 4.08
C ASP A 167 2.28 -15.31 4.67
N TYR A 168 1.37 -15.69 5.58
CA TYR A 168 1.28 -17.01 6.22
C TYR A 168 -0.07 -17.69 5.97
N PHE A 169 -0.82 -17.21 4.99
CA PHE A 169 -2.20 -17.62 4.82
C PHE A 169 -2.26 -19.09 4.38
N HIS A 170 -2.57 -19.99 5.32
CA HIS A 170 -2.62 -21.44 5.14
C HIS A 170 -1.40 -22.05 4.41
N GLU A 171 -0.21 -21.47 4.62
CA GLU A 171 1.05 -21.94 4.06
C GLU A 171 2.24 -21.34 4.82
N SER A 172 3.40 -22.00 4.76
CA SER A 172 4.65 -21.40 5.23
C SER A 172 5.00 -20.15 4.41
N HIS A 173 5.70 -19.17 4.99
CA HIS A 173 6.13 -17.96 4.25
C HIS A 173 6.85 -18.29 2.94
N ALA A 174 7.70 -19.32 2.93
CA ALA A 174 8.44 -19.71 1.72
C ALA A 174 7.57 -20.39 0.66
N GLY A 175 6.45 -21.01 1.05
CA GLY A 175 5.50 -21.66 0.15
C GLY A 175 4.32 -20.78 -0.25
N CYS A 176 4.13 -19.64 0.41
CA CYS A 176 2.95 -18.80 0.23
C CYS A 176 3.10 -17.90 -1.00
N MET A 177 2.18 -18.04 -1.95
CA MET A 177 2.08 -17.24 -3.17
C MET A 177 1.39 -15.88 -2.94
N LEU A 178 0.98 -15.61 -1.71
CA LEU A 178 0.28 -14.39 -1.28
C LEU A 178 1.18 -13.47 -0.43
N VAL A 179 2.49 -13.77 -0.36
CA VAL A 179 3.46 -12.91 0.33
C VAL A 179 3.49 -11.53 -0.33
N ASN A 180 3.39 -10.48 0.49
CA ASN A 180 3.41 -9.08 0.06
C ASN A 180 2.39 -8.79 -1.06
N PHE A 181 1.20 -9.36 -0.95
CA PHE A 181 0.18 -9.30 -1.99
C PHE A 181 -1.21 -8.91 -1.45
N PRO A 182 -1.93 -8.02 -2.18
CA PRO A 182 -1.53 -7.28 -3.37
C PRO A 182 -0.83 -5.95 -3.00
N ASP A 183 -0.51 -5.14 -4.02
CA ASP A 183 -0.14 -3.74 -3.80
C ASP A 183 -1.23 -3.01 -3.00
N ARG A 184 -0.83 -2.18 -2.05
CA ARG A 184 -1.69 -1.25 -1.31
C ARG A 184 -1.29 0.18 -1.64
N TYR A 185 -2.27 1.06 -1.80
CA TYR A 185 -2.04 2.45 -2.17
C TYR A 185 -2.52 3.37 -1.05
N HIS A 186 -1.62 4.22 -0.59
CA HIS A 186 -1.89 5.24 0.41
C HIS A 186 -1.99 6.59 -0.29
N ARG A 187 -3.12 7.29 -0.16
CA ARG A 187 -3.26 8.68 -0.58
C ARG A 187 -2.62 9.58 0.46
N LEU A 188 -1.77 10.48 -0.03
CA LEU A 188 -1.18 11.54 0.76
C LEU A 188 -2.00 12.82 0.57
N THR A 189 -2.37 13.42 1.69
CA THR A 189 -2.89 14.80 1.74
C THR A 189 -2.03 15.58 2.73
N PRO A 190 -2.14 16.92 2.77
CA PRO A 190 -1.35 17.70 3.71
C PRO A 190 -1.56 17.34 5.19
N THR A 191 -2.64 16.64 5.52
CA THR A 191 -3.04 16.33 6.90
C THR A 191 -3.28 14.85 7.16
N SER A 192 -3.09 13.96 6.17
CA SER A 192 -3.38 12.54 6.38
C SER A 192 -2.62 11.62 5.41
N LEU A 193 -2.38 10.40 5.89
CA LEU A 193 -2.02 9.23 5.12
C LEU A 193 -3.19 8.23 5.21
N THR A 194 -3.84 7.91 4.09
CA THR A 194 -5.04 7.05 4.11
C THR A 194 -5.00 6.00 3.02
N VAL A 195 -5.45 4.77 3.30
CA VAL A 195 -5.56 3.74 2.27
C VAL A 195 -6.63 4.13 1.26
N ALA A 196 -6.31 4.04 -0.04
CA ALA A 196 -7.12 4.55 -1.14
C ALA A 196 -7.04 3.64 -2.39
N ASN A 197 -7.12 2.32 -2.17
CA ASN A 197 -6.99 1.31 -3.23
C ASN A 197 -8.07 1.42 -4.32
N THR A 198 -9.24 1.99 -4.02
CA THR A 198 -10.35 2.11 -4.98
C THR A 198 -9.97 2.93 -6.22
N ALA A 199 -9.05 3.88 -6.10
CA ALA A 199 -8.52 4.61 -7.24
C ALA A 199 -7.77 3.68 -8.22
N PHE A 200 -7.24 2.56 -7.74
CA PHE A 200 -6.40 1.64 -8.50
C PHE A 200 -7.14 0.36 -8.91
N LYS A 201 -8.48 0.37 -8.93
CA LYS A 201 -9.32 -0.75 -9.38
C LYS A 201 -8.78 -1.43 -10.64
N ASP A 202 -8.49 -0.63 -11.67
CA ASP A 202 -8.05 -1.15 -12.97
C ASP A 202 -6.69 -1.85 -12.90
N ARG A 203 -5.81 -1.46 -11.97
CA ARG A 203 -4.52 -2.14 -11.75
C ARG A 203 -4.70 -3.52 -11.16
N TYR A 204 -5.65 -3.71 -10.24
CA TYR A 204 -5.96 -5.03 -9.70
C TYR A 204 -6.60 -5.92 -10.75
N LEU A 205 -7.52 -5.38 -11.55
CA LEU A 205 -8.14 -6.12 -12.65
C LEU A 205 -7.13 -6.49 -13.74
N ALA A 206 -6.15 -5.63 -14.02
CA ALA A 206 -5.09 -5.90 -14.99
C ALA A 206 -4.14 -7.03 -14.58
N GLN A 207 -4.10 -7.42 -13.31
CA GLN A 207 -3.32 -8.56 -12.82
C GLN A 207 -4.04 -9.91 -13.00
N LEU A 208 -5.37 -9.90 -13.17
CA LEU A 208 -6.16 -11.13 -13.30
C LEU A 208 -5.71 -12.02 -14.48
N PRO A 209 -5.41 -11.49 -15.69
CA PRO A 209 -4.98 -12.34 -16.80
C PRO A 209 -3.71 -13.15 -16.52
N GLU A 210 -2.76 -12.61 -15.76
CA GLU A 210 -1.56 -13.33 -15.36
C GLU A 210 -1.89 -14.46 -14.37
N VAL A 211 -2.74 -14.17 -13.37
CA VAL A 211 -3.21 -15.19 -12.41
C VAL A 211 -4.00 -16.30 -13.14
N GLU A 212 -4.82 -15.98 -14.15
CA GLU A 212 -5.50 -16.98 -14.96
C GLU A 212 -4.52 -17.86 -15.76
N GLN A 213 -3.43 -17.29 -16.25
CA GLN A 213 -2.37 -18.07 -16.91
C GLN A 213 -1.63 -18.97 -15.91
N GLU A 214 -1.39 -18.52 -14.68
CA GLU A 214 -0.85 -19.33 -13.59
C GLU A 214 -1.79 -20.48 -13.24
N ILE A 215 -3.09 -20.21 -13.08
CA ILE A 215 -4.13 -21.24 -12.86
C ILE A 215 -4.10 -22.27 -13.98
N ALA A 216 -4.07 -21.83 -15.24
CA ALA A 216 -4.01 -22.72 -16.40
C ALA A 216 -2.73 -23.58 -16.41
N ARG A 217 -1.58 -23.02 -16.00
CA ARG A 217 -0.31 -23.76 -15.86
C ARG A 217 -0.39 -24.79 -14.75
N ALA A 218 -0.84 -24.41 -13.56
CA ALA A 218 -1.01 -25.31 -12.41
C ALA A 218 -1.96 -26.48 -12.75
N LEU A 219 -3.02 -26.21 -13.52
CA LEU A 219 -3.95 -27.26 -13.97
C LEU A 219 -3.31 -28.27 -14.92
N LYS A 220 -2.38 -27.85 -15.80
CA LYS A 220 -1.71 -28.75 -16.76
C LYS A 220 -0.77 -29.74 -16.07
N THR A 221 -0.12 -29.33 -14.99
CA THR A 221 0.84 -30.17 -14.25
C THR A 221 0.17 -31.02 -13.17
N ARG A 222 -1.12 -30.79 -12.90
CA ARG A 222 -1.85 -31.42 -11.82
C ARG A 222 -2.19 -32.88 -12.13
N LYS A 223 -1.75 -33.80 -11.25
CA LYS A 223 -1.93 -35.24 -11.41
C LYS A 223 -3.35 -35.75 -11.10
N GLY A 224 -4.19 -34.94 -10.46
CA GLY A 224 -5.55 -35.31 -10.10
C GLY A 224 -6.29 -34.22 -9.32
N LYS A 225 -7.57 -34.47 -9.01
CA LYS A 225 -8.36 -33.58 -8.13
C LYS A 225 -8.16 -33.98 -6.66
N PRO A 226 -7.60 -33.11 -5.80
CA PRO A 226 -7.53 -33.31 -4.36
C PRO A 226 -8.92 -33.34 -3.72
N PRO A 227 -9.04 -33.90 -2.49
CA PRO A 227 -10.30 -33.98 -1.78
C PRO A 227 -10.98 -32.63 -1.53
N ALA A 228 -10.23 -31.61 -1.13
CA ALA A 228 -10.71 -30.25 -0.83
C ALA A 228 -9.60 -29.23 -1.13
N ILE A 229 -9.92 -27.93 -1.08
CA ILE A 229 -8.93 -26.85 -1.30
C ILE A 229 -7.88 -26.79 -0.18
N LEU A 230 -8.32 -27.01 1.06
CA LEU A 230 -7.45 -27.13 2.22
C LEU A 230 -7.35 -28.59 2.70
N LYS A 231 -6.20 -28.94 3.25
CA LYS A 231 -5.93 -30.21 3.93
C LYS A 231 -5.43 -29.93 5.34
N GLN A 232 -5.78 -30.81 6.27
CA GLN A 232 -5.26 -30.78 7.63
C GLN A 232 -3.93 -31.53 7.65
N GLU A 233 -2.85 -30.89 8.07
CA GLU A 233 -1.55 -31.58 8.22
C GLU A 233 -1.24 -31.87 9.69
N HIS A 234 -1.39 -30.89 10.58
CA HIS A 234 -1.01 -31.01 12.00
C HIS A 234 -2.02 -30.28 12.89
N GLY A 235 -2.48 -30.85 14.01
CA GLY A 235 -3.37 -30.13 14.94
C GLY A 235 -4.85 -30.11 14.52
N ALA A 236 -5.73 -29.60 15.38
CA ALA A 236 -7.19 -29.65 15.20
C ALA A 236 -7.81 -28.33 14.72
N ASP A 237 -7.07 -27.22 14.83
CA ASP A 237 -7.58 -25.86 14.60
C ASP A 237 -7.49 -25.47 13.12
N PHE A 238 -8.34 -24.54 12.68
CA PHE A 238 -8.41 -24.14 11.27
C PHE A 238 -7.11 -23.51 10.76
N ASP A 239 -6.40 -22.77 11.62
CA ASP A 239 -5.10 -22.14 11.32
C ASP A 239 -4.00 -23.15 10.97
N SER A 240 -4.24 -24.42 11.29
CA SER A 240 -3.31 -25.53 11.01
C SER A 240 -3.60 -26.25 9.70
N PHE A 241 -4.58 -25.77 8.94
CA PHE A 241 -4.88 -26.24 7.60
C PHE A 241 -3.94 -25.58 6.59
N TYR A 242 -3.56 -26.35 5.58
CA TYR A 242 -2.70 -25.93 4.50
C TYR A 242 -3.42 -26.03 3.16
N PHE A 243 -3.02 -25.22 2.19
CA PHE A 243 -3.45 -25.44 0.82
C PHE A 243 -3.04 -26.84 0.35
N SER A 244 -3.97 -27.51 -0.33
CA SER A 244 -3.69 -28.85 -0.87
C SER A 244 -2.72 -28.82 -2.05
N ASP A 245 -2.64 -27.68 -2.74
CA ASP A 245 -1.78 -27.41 -3.88
C ASP A 245 -1.76 -25.90 -4.23
N ASP A 246 -0.82 -25.50 -5.09
CA ASP A 246 -0.65 -24.13 -5.61
C ASP A 246 -1.92 -23.58 -6.27
N LEU A 247 -2.72 -24.45 -6.89
CA LEU A 247 -4.00 -24.03 -7.49
C LEU A 247 -4.92 -23.39 -6.44
N GLY A 248 -4.91 -23.88 -5.20
CA GLY A 248 -5.75 -23.34 -4.13
C GLY A 248 -5.35 -21.91 -3.79
N GLN A 249 -4.04 -21.69 -3.66
CA GLN A 249 -3.46 -20.36 -3.44
C GLN A 249 -3.80 -19.41 -4.59
N LEU A 250 -3.69 -19.85 -5.84
CA LEU A 250 -3.99 -19.05 -7.03
C LEU A 250 -5.47 -18.66 -7.14
N LEU A 251 -6.39 -19.55 -6.77
CA LEU A 251 -7.82 -19.23 -6.72
C LEU A 251 -8.11 -18.16 -5.66
N VAL A 252 -7.43 -18.22 -4.51
CA VAL A 252 -7.53 -17.20 -3.45
C VAL A 252 -6.88 -15.89 -3.90
N LYS A 253 -5.70 -15.93 -4.52
CA LYS A 253 -5.01 -14.78 -5.10
C LYS A 253 -5.92 -13.98 -6.04
N ARG A 254 -6.62 -14.68 -6.93
CA ARG A 254 -7.63 -14.09 -7.82
C ARG A 254 -8.77 -13.44 -7.05
N ALA A 255 -9.30 -14.12 -6.04
CA ALA A 255 -10.38 -13.59 -5.21
C ALA A 255 -9.95 -12.31 -4.48
N ILE A 256 -8.74 -12.27 -3.91
CA ILE A 256 -8.17 -11.10 -3.24
C ILE A 256 -8.06 -9.91 -4.21
N LEU A 257 -7.56 -10.10 -5.44
CA LEU A 257 -7.53 -9.03 -6.45
C LEU A 257 -8.92 -8.47 -6.75
N LEU A 258 -9.91 -9.35 -6.90
CA LEU A 258 -11.29 -8.93 -7.14
C LEU A 258 -11.87 -8.16 -5.94
N LEU A 259 -11.57 -8.56 -4.71
CA LEU A 259 -11.98 -7.85 -3.50
C LEU A 259 -11.37 -6.45 -3.43
N TYR A 260 -10.08 -6.32 -3.71
CA TYR A 260 -9.37 -5.05 -3.84
C TYR A 260 -9.91 -4.17 -4.98
N ALA A 261 -10.39 -4.79 -6.06
CA ALA A 261 -11.08 -4.13 -7.17
C ALA A 261 -12.55 -3.76 -6.87
N ARG A 262 -13.06 -4.02 -5.66
CA ARG A 262 -14.48 -3.85 -5.26
C ARG A 262 -15.47 -4.70 -6.05
N GLU A 263 -15.02 -5.84 -6.56
CA GLU A 263 -15.81 -6.83 -7.29
C GLU A 263 -16.23 -7.99 -6.38
N GLU A 264 -16.78 -7.71 -5.19
CA GLU A 264 -17.00 -8.70 -4.12
C GLU A 264 -17.86 -9.90 -4.57
N ALA A 265 -18.99 -9.64 -5.23
CA ALA A 265 -19.87 -10.71 -5.70
C ALA A 265 -19.14 -11.64 -6.68
N ARG A 266 -18.36 -11.05 -7.59
CA ARG A 266 -17.55 -11.78 -8.58
C ARG A 266 -16.41 -12.55 -7.90
N ALA A 267 -15.73 -11.96 -6.92
CA ALA A 267 -14.67 -12.61 -6.14
C ALA A 267 -15.16 -13.93 -5.53
N TRP A 268 -16.31 -13.88 -4.85
CA TRP A 268 -16.87 -15.04 -4.17
C TRP A 268 -17.43 -16.07 -5.15
N GLN A 269 -18.10 -15.63 -6.22
CA GLN A 269 -18.63 -16.51 -7.25
C GLN A 269 -17.50 -17.26 -7.97
N GLU A 270 -16.43 -16.57 -8.35
CA GLU A 270 -15.30 -17.19 -9.06
C GLU A 270 -14.49 -18.12 -8.16
N LEU A 271 -14.29 -17.78 -6.89
CA LEU A 271 -13.64 -18.67 -5.92
C LEU A 271 -14.45 -19.96 -5.76
N GLU A 272 -15.76 -19.84 -5.53
CA GLU A 272 -16.64 -21.00 -5.35
C GLU A 272 -16.73 -21.88 -6.61
N ALA A 273 -16.87 -21.26 -7.78
CA ALA A 273 -16.88 -21.99 -9.05
C ALA A 273 -15.54 -22.70 -9.30
N GLY A 274 -14.42 -22.04 -9.00
CA GLY A 274 -13.08 -22.62 -9.08
C GLY A 274 -12.95 -23.85 -8.17
N VAL A 275 -13.35 -23.72 -6.90
CA VAL A 275 -13.27 -24.82 -5.94
C VAL A 275 -14.15 -26.00 -6.37
N LYS A 276 -15.41 -25.76 -6.74
CA LYS A 276 -16.34 -26.79 -7.23
C LYS A 276 -15.83 -27.52 -8.46
N LYS A 277 -15.20 -26.78 -9.39
CA LYS A 277 -14.68 -27.35 -10.64
C LYS A 277 -13.45 -28.21 -10.41
N HIS A 278 -12.56 -27.78 -9.51
CA HIS A 278 -11.21 -28.32 -9.42
C HIS A 278 -10.96 -29.24 -8.23
N TYR A 279 -11.79 -29.23 -7.19
CA TYR A 279 -11.65 -30.13 -6.03
C TYR A 279 -12.83 -31.10 -5.95
N ARG A 280 -12.68 -32.19 -5.18
CA ARG A 280 -13.76 -33.20 -5.03
C ARG A 280 -14.87 -32.72 -4.10
N SER A 281 -14.59 -31.74 -3.25
CA SER A 281 -15.50 -31.18 -2.27
C SER A 281 -15.24 -29.69 -2.08
N THR A 282 -16.29 -28.96 -1.69
CA THR A 282 -16.23 -27.58 -1.21
C THR A 282 -16.03 -27.51 0.31
N ARG A 283 -15.67 -28.63 0.95
CA ARG A 283 -15.31 -28.66 2.37
C ARG A 283 -14.24 -27.59 2.65
N TRP A 284 -14.43 -26.84 3.74
CA TRP A 284 -13.58 -25.72 4.18
C TRP A 284 -13.70 -24.42 3.38
N LEU A 285 -14.47 -24.39 2.29
CA LEU A 285 -14.66 -23.14 1.54
C LEU A 285 -15.39 -22.05 2.36
N PRO A 286 -16.45 -22.34 3.15
CA PRO A 286 -17.07 -21.32 4.00
C PRO A 286 -16.10 -20.70 5.01
N GLU A 287 -15.31 -21.54 5.69
CA GLU A 287 -14.31 -21.15 6.68
C GLU A 287 -13.17 -20.35 6.02
N LEU A 288 -12.66 -20.80 4.87
CA LEU A 288 -11.66 -20.07 4.08
C LEU A 288 -12.16 -18.68 3.65
N LYS A 289 -13.42 -18.57 3.23
CA LYS A 289 -14.03 -17.26 2.89
C LYS A 289 -14.15 -16.36 4.11
N GLN A 290 -14.40 -16.94 5.29
CA GLN A 290 -14.48 -16.18 6.52
C GLN A 290 -13.10 -15.69 6.94
N ASP A 291 -12.09 -16.54 6.90
CA ASP A 291 -10.71 -16.16 7.23
C ASP A 291 -10.17 -15.06 6.31
N ILE A 292 -10.44 -15.13 4.99
CA ILE A 292 -10.12 -14.01 4.07
C ILE A 292 -10.79 -12.71 4.53
N ARG A 293 -12.04 -12.74 4.99
CA ARG A 293 -12.72 -11.52 5.48
C ARG A 293 -12.11 -11.02 6.77
N ASP A 294 -11.78 -11.92 7.68
CA ASP A 294 -11.22 -11.57 8.99
C ASP A 294 -9.84 -10.92 8.82
N GLN A 295 -9.00 -11.48 7.94
CA GLN A 295 -7.74 -10.85 7.54
C GLN A 295 -7.96 -9.46 6.97
N LEU A 296 -8.91 -9.32 6.04
CA LEU A 296 -9.22 -8.04 5.40
C LEU A 296 -9.87 -7.02 6.34
N ALA A 297 -10.52 -7.44 7.44
CA ALA A 297 -11.19 -6.56 8.40
C ALA A 297 -10.21 -5.80 9.31
N SER A 298 -8.97 -6.29 9.45
CA SER A 298 -7.94 -5.67 10.29
C SER A 298 -7.53 -4.26 9.86
N ALA A 299 -7.68 -3.94 8.57
CA ALA A 299 -7.34 -2.65 7.99
C ALA A 299 -8.09 -2.41 6.67
N PRO A 300 -8.36 -1.15 6.28
CA PRO A 300 -8.96 -0.85 4.99
C PRO A 300 -8.15 -1.45 3.83
N TYR A 301 -8.86 -1.97 2.84
CA TYR A 301 -8.35 -2.47 1.57
C TYR A 301 -9.25 -2.01 0.44
#